data_AF-A0A968UIP7-F1
#
_entry.id   AF-A0A968UIP7-F1
#
_cell.length_a   1.000
_cell.length_b   1.000
_cell.length_c   1.000
_cell.angle_alpha   90.00
_cell.angle_beta   90.00
_cell.angle_gamma   90.00
#
_symmetry.space_group_name_H-M   'P 1'
#
loop_
_entity.id
_entity.type
_entity.pdbx_description
1 polymer ?
#
loop_
_entity_poly.entity_id
_entity_poly.type
_entity_poly.pdbx_seq_one_letter_code
_entity_poly.pdbx_strand_id
1 'polypeptide(L)'
;MSLKASVQHFQTLVMSFHPVIVIETVEEERVQALIHLACADMQMPVFEWSIAQGLMRSPDSPDHRWQNEYAPPGVKRSQPLPKTTEPLDMLRHLQDMSPKAVYWLKDFGEYLKDPAEA
;
A
#
# COMPACT_ATOMS: atom_id res chain seq x y z
N MET A 1 6.94 7.39 21.42
CA MET A 1 7.27 5.97 21.13
C MET A 1 8.41 5.92 20.13
N SER A 2 9.29 4.92 20.23
CA SER A 2 10.35 4.71 19.23
C SER A 2 9.77 4.13 17.94
N LEU A 3 10.32 4.51 16.78
CA LEU A 3 9.94 3.97 15.47
C LEU A 3 9.95 2.44 15.44
N LYS A 4 10.96 1.83 16.08
CA LYS A 4 11.10 0.37 16.18
C LYS A 4 9.89 -0.29 16.86
N ALA A 5 9.39 0.32 17.94
CA ALA A 5 8.22 -0.20 18.64
C ALA A 5 6.96 -0.07 17.77
N SER A 6 6.80 1.06 17.07
CA SER A 6 5.69 1.24 16.12
C SER A 6 5.71 0.20 15.00
N VAL A 7 6.88 -0.09 14.42
CA VAL A 7 7.06 -1.13 13.39
C VAL A 7 6.57 -2.49 13.90
N GLN A 8 7.02 -2.90 15.10
CA GLN A 8 6.62 -4.17 15.69
C GLN A 8 5.10 -4.25 15.98
N HIS A 9 4.50 -3.15 16.46
CA HIS A 9 3.06 -3.09 16.67
C HIS A 9 2.29 -3.20 15.34
N PHE A 10 2.72 -2.48 14.31
CA PHE A 10 2.09 -2.56 12.99
C PHE A 10 2.19 -3.97 12.39
N GLN A 11 3.37 -4.61 12.47
CA GLN A 11 3.55 -6.01 12.06
C GLN A 11 2.60 -6.95 12.81
N THR A 12 2.41 -6.72 14.11
CA THR A 12 1.46 -7.50 14.92
C THR A 12 0.03 -7.34 14.39
N LEU A 13 -0.39 -6.12 14.06
CA LEU A 13 -1.72 -5.87 13.47
C LEU A 13 -1.89 -6.59 12.13
N VAL A 14 -0.91 -6.47 11.23
CA VAL A 14 -0.94 -7.16 9.93
C VAL A 14 -1.03 -8.69 10.09
N MET A 15 -0.27 -9.26 11.03
CA MET A 15 -0.26 -10.70 11.29
C MET A 15 -1.47 -11.21 12.07
N SER A 16 -2.23 -10.33 12.70
CA SER A 16 -3.42 -10.67 13.50
C SER A 16 -4.68 -10.89 12.66
N PHE A 17 -4.56 -11.03 11.34
CA PHE A 17 -5.67 -11.28 10.40
C PHE A 17 -6.78 -10.21 10.43
N HIS A 18 -6.45 -8.97 10.79
CA HIS A 18 -7.37 -7.84 10.62
C HIS A 18 -7.29 -7.38 9.16
N PRO A 19 -8.35 -7.55 8.36
CA PRO A 19 -8.29 -7.33 6.91
C PRO A 19 -8.16 -5.85 6.54
N VAL A 20 -8.58 -4.94 7.42
CA VAL A 20 -8.56 -3.50 7.21
C VAL A 20 -7.99 -2.82 8.47
N ILE A 21 -7.02 -1.94 8.27
CA ILE A 21 -6.42 -1.10 9.32
C ILE A 21 -6.61 0.35 8.90
N VAL A 22 -7.37 1.11 9.69
CA VAL A 22 -7.60 2.54 9.44
C VAL A 22 -6.63 3.34 10.30
N ILE A 23 -5.90 4.27 9.67
CA ILE A 23 -4.97 5.17 10.36
C ILE A 23 -5.41 6.60 10.06
N GLU A 24 -5.88 7.30 11.09
CA GLU A 24 -6.18 8.73 11.02
C GLU A 24 -4.98 9.51 11.56
N THR A 25 -4.32 10.26 10.68
CA THR A 25 -3.15 11.06 11.05
C THR A 25 -2.98 12.25 10.10
N VAL A 26 -2.32 13.29 10.58
CA VAL A 26 -1.83 14.41 9.75
C VAL A 26 -0.42 14.17 9.23
N GLU A 27 0.28 13.14 9.75
CA GLU A 27 1.67 12.81 9.41
C GLU A 27 1.74 11.62 8.45
N GLU A 28 1.29 11.81 7.21
CA GLU A 28 1.24 10.74 6.20
C GLU A 28 2.62 10.12 5.93
N GLU A 29 3.67 10.95 5.83
CA GLU A 29 5.05 10.50 5.59
C GLU A 29 5.56 9.55 6.69
N ARG A 30 5.12 9.74 7.94
CA ARG A 30 5.46 8.85 9.06
C ARG A 30 4.79 7.49 8.93
N VAL A 31 3.57 7.45 8.41
CA VAL A 31 2.85 6.20 8.11
C VAL A 31 3.48 5.49 6.93
N GLN A 32 3.87 6.22 5.88
CA GLN A 32 4.62 5.66 4.75
C GLN A 32 5.89 4.95 5.23
N ALA A 33 6.72 5.65 6.02
CA ALA A 33 7.95 5.08 6.56
C ALA A 33 7.68 3.86 7.45
N LEU A 34 6.62 3.90 8.27
CA LEU A 34 6.20 2.78 9.10
C LEU A 34 5.82 1.55 8.27
N ILE A 35 4.98 1.72 7.25
CA ILE A 35 4.51 0.64 6.37
C ILE A 35 5.70 0.03 5.64
N HIS A 36 6.57 0.84 5.05
CA HIS A 36 7.73 0.34 4.28
C HIS A 36 8.71 -0.43 5.14
N LEU A 37 9.06 0.10 6.32
CA LEU A 37 9.95 -0.61 7.24
C LEU A 37 9.33 -1.93 7.73
N ALA A 38 8.04 -1.92 8.08
CA ALA A 38 7.36 -3.12 8.53
C ALA A 38 7.27 -4.19 7.44
N CYS A 39 6.90 -3.79 6.22
CA CYS A 39 6.71 -4.70 5.10
C CYS A 39 8.04 -5.22 4.53
N ALA A 40 9.12 -4.41 4.60
CA ALA A 40 10.47 -4.84 4.27
C ALA A 40 10.91 -6.02 5.15
N ASP A 41 10.74 -5.92 6.47
CA ASP A 41 11.05 -7.02 7.39
C ASP A 41 10.19 -8.26 7.12
N MET A 42 8.91 -8.06 6.77
CA MET A 42 7.97 -9.15 6.47
C MET A 42 8.13 -9.73 5.06
N GLN A 43 8.96 -9.13 4.21
CA GLN A 43 9.06 -9.44 2.77
C GLN A 43 7.69 -9.40 2.06
N MET A 44 6.82 -8.48 2.47
CA MET A 44 5.51 -8.27 1.87
C MET A 44 5.56 -7.11 0.87
N PRO A 45 5.08 -7.30 -0.36
CA PRO A 45 4.93 -6.19 -1.29
C PRO A 45 3.99 -5.11 -0.78
N VAL A 46 4.29 -3.87 -1.12
CA VAL A 46 3.42 -2.72 -0.82
C VAL A 46 2.88 -2.14 -2.12
N PHE A 47 1.57 -1.96 -2.17
CA PHE A 47 0.90 -1.22 -3.22
C PHE A 47 0.28 0.04 -2.63
N GLU A 48 0.34 1.14 -3.38
CA GLU A 48 -0.24 2.42 -3.01
C GLU A 48 -1.37 2.74 -3.96
N TRP A 49 -2.44 3.27 -3.41
CA TRP A 49 -3.57 3.79 -4.17
C TRP A 49 -3.88 5.21 -3.73
N SER A 50 -4.09 6.07 -4.74
CA SER A 50 -4.71 7.37 -4.57
C SER A 50 -5.73 7.58 -5.69
N ILE A 51 -6.67 8.49 -5.48
CA ILE A 51 -7.68 8.81 -6.49
C ILE A 51 -7.05 9.38 -7.78
N ALA A 52 -5.92 10.09 -7.64
CA ALA A 52 -5.26 10.76 -8.76
C ALA A 52 -4.40 9.82 -9.61
N GLN A 53 -3.81 8.77 -9.00
CA GLN A 53 -2.86 7.90 -9.68
C GLN A 53 -3.41 6.50 -9.93
N GLY A 54 -4.41 6.05 -9.16
CA GLY A 54 -4.84 4.67 -9.14
C GLY A 54 -3.87 3.78 -8.36
N LEU A 55 -4.02 2.46 -8.51
CA LEU A 55 -3.27 1.46 -7.77
C LEU A 55 -1.94 1.21 -8.46
N MET A 56 -0.84 1.39 -7.75
CA MET A 56 0.48 1.08 -8.27
C MET A 56 1.32 0.39 -7.21
N ARG A 57 2.35 -0.35 -7.63
CA ARG A 57 3.33 -0.87 -6.71
C ARG A 57 4.13 0.29 -6.14
N SER A 58 4.25 0.34 -4.81
CA SER A 58 5.04 1.38 -4.15
C SER A 58 6.48 1.37 -4.67
N PRO A 59 7.10 2.54 -4.92
CA PRO A 59 8.51 2.59 -5.26
C PRO A 59 9.34 1.89 -4.19
N ASP A 60 9.06 2.11 -2.91
CA ASP A 60 9.82 1.55 -1.78
C ASP A 60 9.44 0.09 -1.44
N SER A 61 8.65 -0.58 -2.30
CA SER A 61 8.27 -1.98 -2.10
C SER A 61 9.52 -2.88 -2.06
N PRO A 62 9.60 -3.88 -1.16
CA PRO A 62 10.82 -4.69 -0.96
C PRO A 62 11.32 -5.44 -2.20
N ASP A 63 10.42 -5.71 -3.15
CA ASP A 63 10.73 -6.41 -4.39
C ASP A 63 11.13 -5.47 -5.56
N HIS A 64 11.01 -4.15 -5.39
CA HIS A 64 11.30 -3.16 -6.43
C HIS A 64 12.75 -2.64 -6.34
N ARG A 65 13.71 -3.48 -6.76
CA ARG A 65 15.16 -3.21 -6.60
C ARG A 65 15.75 -2.15 -7.55
N TRP A 66 15.03 -1.72 -8.59
CA TRP A 66 15.56 -0.84 -9.64
C TRP A 66 14.78 0.47 -9.75
N GLN A 67 15.09 1.42 -8.87
CA GLN A 67 14.37 2.70 -8.76
C GLN A 67 15.16 3.92 -9.25
N ASN A 68 16.46 3.76 -9.51
CA ASN A 68 17.36 4.87 -9.85
C ASN A 68 17.64 4.98 -11.36
N GLU A 69 18.33 6.05 -11.73
CA GLU A 69 18.74 6.34 -13.12
C GLU A 69 19.69 5.28 -13.71
N TYR A 70 20.24 4.41 -12.88
CA TYR A 70 21.10 3.27 -13.27
C TYR A 70 20.29 1.98 -13.52
N ALA A 71 18.96 2.06 -13.58
CA ALA A 71 18.13 0.92 -13.95
C ALA A 71 18.53 0.38 -15.34
N PRO A 72 18.76 -0.95 -15.48
CA PRO A 72 19.06 -1.55 -16.78
C PRO A 72 18.00 -1.18 -17.84
N PRO A 73 18.40 -1.02 -19.11
CA PRO A 73 17.45 -0.79 -20.19
C PRO A 73 16.38 -1.89 -20.22
N GLY A 74 15.10 -1.49 -20.20
CA GLY A 74 13.96 -2.42 -20.20
C GLY A 74 13.35 -2.70 -18.82
N VAL A 75 13.94 -2.20 -17.73
CA VAL A 75 13.25 -2.19 -16.43
C VAL A 75 12.07 -1.23 -16.50
N LYS A 76 10.86 -1.76 -16.39
CA LYS A 76 9.64 -0.96 -16.30
C LYS A 76 9.56 -0.37 -14.90
N ARG A 77 9.55 0.97 -14.80
CA ARG A 77 9.15 1.68 -13.58
C ARG A 77 7.76 1.20 -13.16
N SER A 78 7.46 1.20 -11.87
CA SER A 78 6.09 1.00 -11.38
C SER A 78 5.14 1.92 -12.14
N GLN A 79 4.18 1.32 -12.84
CA GLN A 79 3.13 2.02 -13.55
C GLN A 79 1.80 1.77 -12.82
N PRO A 80 0.88 2.73 -12.83
CA PRO A 80 -0.46 2.50 -12.35
C PRO A 80 -1.14 1.38 -13.12
N LEU A 81 -1.86 0.55 -12.39
CA LEU A 81 -2.72 -0.47 -12.95
C LEU A 81 -3.86 0.22 -13.72
N PRO A 82 -4.13 -0.21 -14.97
CA PRO A 82 -5.17 0.41 -15.78
C PRO A 82 -6.53 0.36 -15.07
N LYS A 83 -7.32 1.44 -15.20
CA LYS A 83 -8.71 1.53 -14.69
C LYS A 83 -8.82 1.28 -13.18
N THR A 84 -7.89 1.79 -12.40
CA THR A 84 -7.93 1.68 -10.93
C THR A 84 -8.07 3.05 -10.25
N THR A 85 -8.40 4.13 -10.95
CA THR A 85 -8.65 5.45 -10.34
C THR A 85 -10.01 5.50 -9.63
N GLU A 86 -10.98 4.73 -10.10
CA GLU A 86 -12.28 4.56 -9.44
C GLU A 86 -12.16 3.57 -8.27
N PRO A 87 -12.65 3.90 -7.06
CA PRO A 87 -12.52 3.06 -5.87
C PRO A 87 -13.06 1.64 -6.07
N LEU A 88 -14.26 1.51 -6.66
CA LEU A 88 -14.90 0.22 -6.90
C LEU A 88 -14.11 -0.65 -7.89
N ASP A 89 -13.59 -0.05 -8.96
CA ASP A 89 -12.78 -0.78 -9.94
C ASP A 89 -11.43 -1.22 -9.34
N MET A 90 -10.86 -0.41 -8.44
CA MET A 90 -9.70 -0.81 -7.64
C MET A 90 -10.03 -2.00 -6.73
N LEU A 91 -11.14 -1.98 -5.99
CA LEU A 91 -11.54 -3.10 -5.13
C LEU A 91 -11.75 -4.40 -5.93
N ARG A 92 -12.41 -4.31 -7.09
CA ARG A 92 -12.55 -5.45 -8.03
C ARG A 92 -11.18 -5.99 -8.43
N HIS A 93 -10.22 -5.10 -8.69
CA HIS A 93 -8.86 -5.51 -9.00
C HIS A 93 -8.16 -6.18 -7.82
N LEU A 94 -8.36 -5.70 -6.58
CA LEU A 94 -7.83 -6.35 -5.37
C LEU A 94 -8.41 -7.75 -5.17
N GLN A 95 -9.68 -7.97 -5.51
CA GLN A 95 -10.34 -9.26 -5.38
C GLN A 95 -9.69 -10.34 -6.28
N ASP A 96 -9.22 -9.95 -7.47
CA ASP A 96 -8.54 -10.85 -8.40
C ASP A 96 -7.05 -11.06 -8.07
N MET A 97 -6.50 -10.30 -7.12
CA MET A 97 -5.09 -10.39 -6.76
C MET A 97 -4.80 -11.52 -5.78
N SER A 98 -3.94 -12.44 -6.22
CA SER A 98 -3.47 -13.57 -5.43
C SER A 98 -2.32 -13.30 -4.41
N PRO A 99 -1.42 -12.30 -4.55
CA PRO A 99 -0.28 -12.19 -3.65
C PRO A 99 -0.67 -11.63 -2.27
N LYS A 100 -0.06 -12.18 -1.22
CA LYS A 100 -0.05 -11.57 0.11
C LYS A 100 0.70 -10.25 0.03
N ALA A 101 -0.01 -9.14 0.13
CA ALA A 101 0.55 -7.80 0.03
C ALA A 101 -0.19 -6.84 0.96
N VAL A 102 0.43 -5.70 1.24
CA VAL A 102 -0.21 -4.58 1.95
C VAL A 102 -0.66 -3.56 0.91
N TYR A 103 -1.94 -3.19 0.96
CA TYR A 103 -2.55 -2.18 0.11
C TYR A 103 -2.78 -0.91 0.94
N TRP A 104 -2.03 0.15 0.64
CA TRP A 104 -2.14 1.43 1.31
C TRP A 104 -3.03 2.38 0.51
N LEU A 105 -4.21 2.69 1.04
CA LEU A 105 -5.25 3.47 0.37
C LEU A 105 -5.37 4.87 1.01
N LYS A 106 -4.81 5.91 0.38
CA LYS A 106 -4.60 7.24 1.01
C LYS A 106 -5.88 8.06 1.18
N ASP A 107 -6.77 8.02 0.20
CA ASP A 107 -8.00 8.84 0.15
C ASP A 107 -9.28 8.02 0.29
N PHE A 108 -9.17 6.75 0.67
CA PHE A 108 -10.28 5.81 0.60
C PHE A 108 -11.31 5.97 1.73
N GLY A 109 -10.94 6.69 2.81
CA GLY A 109 -11.78 6.87 3.99
C GLY A 109 -13.14 7.53 3.70
N GLU A 110 -13.23 8.40 2.69
CA GLU A 110 -14.51 9.03 2.29
C GLU A 110 -15.52 8.01 1.74
N TYR A 111 -15.04 6.96 1.07
CA TYR A 111 -15.88 5.91 0.48
C TYR A 111 -16.34 4.87 1.50
N LEU A 112 -15.70 4.80 2.67
CA LEU A 112 -16.12 3.90 3.76
C LEU A 112 -17.31 4.43 4.57
N LYS A 113 -17.75 5.68 4.32
CA LYS A 113 -18.87 6.29 5.04
C LYS A 113 -20.23 5.85 4.51
N ASP A 114 -20.29 5.34 3.27
CA ASP A 114 -21.53 4.86 2.66
C ASP A 114 -21.64 3.33 2.77
N PRO A 115 -22.58 2.80 3.58
CA PRO A 115 -22.77 1.36 3.71
C PRO A 115 -23.28 0.67 2.43
N ALA A 116 -23.65 1.41 1.39
CA ALA A 116 -24.17 0.85 0.13
C ALA A 116 -23.09 0.41 -0.88
N GLU A 117 -21.81 0.70 -0.63
CA GLU A 117 -20.69 0.37 -1.56
C GLU A 117 -19.81 -0.81 -1.09
N ALA A 118 -20.19 -1.50 0.00
CA ALA A 118 -19.49 -2.66 0.55
C ALA A 118 -19.97 -4.01 -0.01
#